data_AF-A0A7Z0PZM5-F1
#
_entry.id   AF-A0A7Z0PZM5-F1
#
_cell.length_a   1.000
_cell.length_b   1.000
_cell.length_c   1.000
_cell.angle_alpha   90.00
_cell.angle_beta   90.00
_cell.angle_gamma   90.00
#
_symmetry.space_group_name_H-M   'P 1'
#
loop_
_entity.id
_entity.type
_entity.pdbx_description
1 polymer ?
#
loop_
_entity_poly.entity_id
_entity_poly.type
_entity_poly.pdbx_seq_one_letter_code
_entity_poly.pdbx_strand_id
1 'polypeptide(L)'
;MADINRRRLLLAGGSLGAFGALSLASPARARSLWTWSPTGSVAGSGAGVDPEWVWDEEVDAIVADVIRRGQVPMVNDLLRDWVRNDQPLPSGLPTDLGVWMEEARKMPAWANTAKLQAAVEFTRRKGLYTGALYGLGSGLLSTAIPREARAVYYSKGGADMKDRVAKTAQLGYDVGDRYAYQPQGGMIATSVRTRLVHAAVRHLLPQSPGWSRTSGGQTVPISQADMMVTWHSLPTYVMKTLLKWKVPMTTAESEGFLHVWQVSAHMLGIKDEYIPATWADANAQSRQVLDPIIARTPEGEALTDALLGIIAEVDAGLTEPLINAYSRYIVGDDVGDKIGLDREPILKPIVAAAWPLVVAFREGLIPLPGVPSIAWVLEEALRKFVLLFMAEGRPIHLEIPDANRPS
;
A
#
# COMPACT_ATOMS: atom_id res chain seq x y z
N MET A 1 -31.62 59.22 -29.75
CA MET A 1 -31.74 58.70 -28.37
C MET A 1 -30.98 57.38 -28.34
N ALA A 2 -29.68 57.45 -28.06
CA ALA A 2 -29.10 57.18 -26.74
C ALA A 2 -28.35 55.83 -26.79
N ASP A 3 -27.03 55.94 -27.00
CA ASP A 3 -26.02 55.03 -26.47
C ASP A 3 -26.19 54.82 -24.95
N ILE A 4 -25.48 53.83 -24.39
CA ILE A 4 -25.28 53.45 -22.96
C ILE A 4 -26.05 52.15 -22.61
N ASN A 5 -25.47 51.01 -22.21
CA ASN A 5 -24.11 50.66 -21.81
C ASN A 5 -23.95 49.12 -21.82
N ARG A 6 -22.90 48.59 -22.44
CA ARG A 6 -22.49 47.16 -22.41
C ARG A 6 -21.91 46.71 -21.05
N ARG A 7 -22.33 47.32 -19.93
CA ARG A 7 -21.69 47.13 -18.61
C ARG A 7 -22.62 46.72 -17.47
N ARG A 8 -23.87 46.30 -17.77
CA ARG A 8 -24.83 45.83 -16.74
C ARG A 8 -25.41 44.43 -16.95
N LEU A 9 -24.90 43.65 -17.89
CA LEU A 9 -25.33 42.25 -18.09
C LEU A 9 -24.32 41.23 -17.51
N LEU A 10 -23.62 41.62 -16.43
CA LEU A 10 -22.64 40.78 -15.72
C LEU A 10 -22.93 40.61 -14.22
N LEU A 11 -24.12 40.97 -13.72
CA LEU A 11 -24.39 40.95 -12.26
C LEU A 11 -25.76 40.40 -11.81
N ALA A 12 -26.44 39.58 -12.60
CA ALA A 12 -27.62 38.86 -12.11
C ALA A 12 -27.77 37.51 -12.81
N GLY A 13 -27.21 36.48 -12.20
CA GLY A 13 -27.24 35.10 -12.69
C GLY A 13 -26.08 34.22 -12.25
N GLY A 14 -25.38 34.57 -11.16
CA GLY A 14 -24.47 33.66 -10.49
C GLY A 14 -25.27 32.62 -9.70
N SER A 15 -24.99 31.33 -9.95
CA SER A 15 -25.14 30.16 -9.05
C SER A 15 -25.55 28.82 -9.71
N LEU A 16 -25.56 28.66 -11.04
CA LEU A 16 -25.94 27.37 -11.67
C LEU A 16 -25.05 26.92 -12.86
N GLY A 17 -23.74 27.21 -12.82
CA GLY A 17 -22.82 26.93 -13.92
C GLY A 17 -21.58 26.13 -13.52
N ALA A 18 -21.73 24.92 -12.96
CA ALA A 18 -20.61 24.00 -12.75
C ALA A 18 -21.01 22.50 -12.66
N PHE A 19 -22.13 22.09 -13.26
CA PHE A 19 -22.61 20.69 -13.20
C PHE A 19 -22.70 19.97 -14.55
N GLY A 20 -22.07 20.49 -15.62
CA GLY A 20 -22.30 19.99 -16.98
C GLY A 20 -21.04 19.82 -17.82
N ALA A 21 -20.03 19.09 -17.34
CA ALA A 21 -18.95 18.57 -18.19
C ALA A 21 -18.33 17.29 -17.60
N LEU A 22 -19.18 16.35 -17.18
CA LEU A 22 -18.77 14.97 -16.87
C LEU A 22 -19.34 14.07 -17.97
N SER A 23 -18.57 13.85 -19.03
CA SER A 23 -18.72 12.66 -19.88
C SER A 23 -17.57 12.58 -20.87
N LEU A 24 -16.98 11.37 -20.94
CA LEU A 24 -15.94 10.92 -21.88
C LEU A 24 -14.47 11.17 -21.48
N ALA A 25 -14.13 10.90 -20.23
CA ALA A 25 -12.78 10.45 -19.92
C ALA A 25 -12.67 8.95 -20.28
N SER A 26 -11.74 8.58 -21.17
CA SER A 26 -11.37 7.17 -21.42
C SER A 26 -11.11 6.45 -20.08
N PRO A 27 -11.33 5.13 -19.92
CA PRO A 27 -11.02 4.40 -18.68
C PRO A 27 -9.60 4.67 -18.15
N ALA A 28 -8.65 5.01 -19.03
CA ALA A 28 -7.29 5.43 -18.68
C ALA A 28 -7.19 6.75 -17.88
N ARG A 29 -8.29 7.52 -17.78
CA ARG A 29 -8.44 8.78 -17.03
C ARG A 29 -9.48 8.68 -15.91
N ALA A 30 -10.05 7.50 -15.67
CA ALA A 30 -11.07 7.31 -14.65
C ALA A 30 -10.43 7.47 -13.26
N ARG A 31 -10.62 8.63 -12.63
CA ARG A 31 -10.41 8.83 -11.20
C ARG A 31 -11.76 8.92 -10.50
N SER A 32 -11.86 8.36 -9.30
CA SER A 32 -12.95 8.72 -8.39
C SER A 32 -12.75 10.15 -7.92
N LEU A 33 -13.79 10.99 -7.97
CA LEU A 33 -13.74 12.30 -7.31
C LEU A 33 -13.57 12.10 -5.80
N TRP A 34 -12.62 12.81 -5.18
CA TRP A 34 -12.49 12.84 -3.73
C TRP A 34 -13.60 13.68 -3.12
N THR A 35 -14.53 13.03 -2.43
CA THR A 35 -15.66 13.67 -1.74
C THR A 35 -15.71 13.28 -0.26
N TRP A 36 -14.63 12.65 0.25
CA TRP A 36 -14.57 12.18 1.61
C TRP A 36 -14.24 13.34 2.55
N SER A 37 -14.99 13.42 3.66
CA SER A 37 -14.90 14.54 4.61
C SER A 37 -13.72 14.36 5.58
N PRO A 38 -12.88 15.40 5.80
CA PRO A 38 -11.87 15.40 6.86
C PRO A 38 -12.42 15.16 8.27
N THR A 39 -13.72 15.34 8.50
CA THR A 39 -14.35 15.05 9.80
C THR A 39 -14.28 13.56 10.18
N GLY A 40 -14.17 12.66 9.19
CA GLY A 40 -13.96 11.23 9.42
C GLY A 40 -12.48 10.84 9.56
N SER A 41 -11.58 11.83 9.58
CA SER A 41 -10.14 11.60 9.64
C SER A 41 -9.60 11.62 11.07
N VAL A 42 -8.37 11.14 11.26
CA VAL A 42 -7.64 11.22 12.53
C VAL A 42 -7.52 12.67 13.02
N ALA A 43 -7.34 13.63 12.11
CA ALA A 43 -7.37 15.06 12.44
C ALA A 43 -8.75 15.58 12.88
N GLY A 44 -9.84 14.90 12.48
CA GLY A 44 -11.23 15.29 12.76
C GLY A 44 -11.67 16.60 12.10
N SER A 45 -10.79 17.22 11.32
CA SER A 45 -10.98 18.48 10.61
C SER A 45 -9.87 18.64 9.57
N GLY A 46 -10.04 19.56 8.63
CA GLY A 46 -9.04 19.82 7.59
C GLY A 46 -9.54 20.85 6.58
N ALA A 47 -8.63 21.33 5.73
CA ALA A 47 -8.99 22.23 4.65
C ALA A 47 -9.78 21.50 3.55
N GLY A 48 -9.71 20.16 3.51
CA GLY A 48 -10.43 19.36 2.53
C GLY A 48 -9.84 19.48 1.13
N VAL A 49 -8.56 19.80 1.04
CA VAL A 49 -7.83 19.85 -0.24
C VAL A 49 -7.84 18.44 -0.83
N ASP A 50 -8.21 18.33 -2.11
CA ASP A 50 -8.22 17.07 -2.84
C ASP A 50 -6.81 16.43 -2.81
N PRO A 51 -6.62 15.27 -2.15
CA PRO A 51 -5.30 14.65 -1.95
C PRO A 51 -4.66 14.16 -3.25
N GLU A 52 -5.40 14.16 -4.36
CA GLU A 52 -4.87 13.93 -5.71
C GLU A 52 -3.82 14.97 -6.12
N TRP A 53 -3.95 16.20 -5.59
CA TRP A 53 -3.07 17.33 -5.91
C TRP A 53 -2.13 17.68 -4.74
N VAL A 54 -1.95 16.74 -3.83
CA VAL A 54 -1.07 16.90 -2.67
C VAL A 54 -0.01 15.81 -2.73
N TRP A 55 1.24 16.24 -2.64
CA TRP A 55 2.42 15.37 -2.52
C TRP A 55 3.15 15.69 -1.21
N ASP A 56 4.47 15.68 -1.23
CA ASP A 56 5.32 15.86 -0.06
C ASP A 56 6.40 16.89 -0.37
N GLU A 57 5.94 18.13 -0.59
CA GLU A 57 6.71 19.19 -1.27
C GLU A 57 8.10 19.43 -0.67
N GLU A 58 8.22 19.36 0.66
CA GLU A 58 9.49 19.59 1.36
C GLU A 58 10.53 18.51 1.04
N VAL A 59 10.19 17.23 1.24
CA VAL A 59 11.12 16.13 0.95
C VAL A 59 11.31 15.93 -0.55
N ASP A 60 10.28 16.21 -1.36
CA ASP A 60 10.37 16.14 -2.82
C ASP A 60 11.45 17.09 -3.36
N ALA A 61 11.53 18.32 -2.81
CA ALA A 61 12.58 19.27 -3.15
C ALA A 61 13.97 18.83 -2.66
N ILE A 62 14.07 18.40 -1.40
CA ILE A 62 15.35 17.96 -0.79
C ILE A 62 15.93 16.76 -1.55
N VAL A 63 15.11 15.74 -1.83
CA VAL A 63 15.57 14.54 -2.52
C VAL A 63 15.90 14.81 -3.99
N ALA A 64 15.15 15.69 -4.66
CA ALA A 64 15.53 16.15 -6.00
C ALA A 64 16.90 16.86 -6.01
N ASP A 65 17.25 17.62 -4.97
CA ASP A 65 18.58 18.22 -4.83
C ASP A 65 19.66 17.16 -4.56
N VAL A 66 19.40 16.19 -3.68
CA VAL A 66 20.32 15.05 -3.44
C VAL A 66 20.63 14.29 -4.74
N ILE A 67 19.61 14.02 -5.57
CA ILE A 67 19.77 13.36 -6.87
C ILE A 67 20.59 14.23 -7.82
N ARG A 68 20.23 15.52 -7.99
CA ARG A 68 20.94 16.45 -8.89
C ARG A 68 22.40 16.67 -8.50
N ARG A 69 22.72 16.64 -7.20
CA ARG A 69 24.09 16.75 -6.68
C ARG A 69 24.88 15.43 -6.80
N GLY A 70 24.27 14.34 -7.26
CA GLY A 70 24.91 13.03 -7.37
C GLY A 70 25.24 12.40 -6.00
N GLN A 71 24.52 12.79 -4.95
CA GLN A 71 24.81 12.40 -3.57
C GLN A 71 24.10 11.11 -3.12
N VAL A 72 23.28 10.51 -3.98
CA VAL A 72 22.49 9.30 -3.64
C VAL A 72 23.36 8.15 -3.11
N PRO A 73 24.50 7.76 -3.74
CA PRO A 73 25.32 6.67 -3.23
C PRO A 73 25.84 6.92 -1.80
N MET A 74 26.36 8.14 -1.55
CA MET A 74 26.84 8.55 -0.24
C MET A 74 25.71 8.52 0.81
N VAL A 75 24.52 9.03 0.47
CA VAL A 75 23.37 9.00 1.38
C VAL A 75 22.95 7.57 1.69
N ASN A 76 22.85 6.70 0.68
CA ASN A 76 22.50 5.29 0.88
C ASN A 76 23.52 4.57 1.77
N ASP A 77 24.82 4.84 1.60
CA ASP A 77 25.88 4.26 2.43
C ASP A 77 25.80 4.73 3.87
N LEU A 78 25.58 6.03 4.10
CA LEU A 78 25.39 6.57 5.46
C LEU A 78 24.14 5.99 6.13
N LEU A 79 23.04 5.88 5.39
CA LEU A 79 21.79 5.39 5.93
C LEU A 79 21.76 3.87 6.09
N ARG A 80 22.71 3.10 5.51
CA ARG A 80 22.68 1.64 5.48
C ARG A 80 22.37 1.03 6.86
N ASP A 81 23.08 1.52 7.89
CA ASP A 81 23.02 1.00 9.26
C ASP A 81 22.05 1.75 10.19
N TRP A 82 21.34 2.77 9.69
CA TRP A 82 20.30 3.49 10.45
C TRP A 82 18.98 2.70 10.49
N VAL A 83 18.97 1.58 11.21
CA VAL A 83 17.91 0.55 11.17
C VAL A 83 17.02 0.52 12.42
N ARG A 84 17.36 1.26 13.49
CA ARG A 84 16.56 1.33 14.72
C ARG A 84 15.91 2.70 14.92
N ASN A 85 14.75 2.69 15.55
CA ASN A 85 13.95 3.87 15.87
C ASN A 85 14.67 4.85 16.81
N ASP A 86 15.51 4.35 17.71
CA ASP A 86 16.26 5.14 18.71
C ASP A 86 17.67 5.56 18.28
N GLN A 87 18.14 5.09 17.12
CA GLN A 87 19.49 5.41 16.66
C GLN A 87 19.61 6.90 16.28
N PRO A 88 20.68 7.59 16.69
CA PRO A 88 20.96 8.92 16.15
C PRO A 88 21.15 8.82 14.62
N LEU A 89 20.81 9.90 13.91
CA LEU A 89 21.13 9.95 12.48
C LEU A 89 22.65 9.88 12.28
N PRO A 90 23.12 9.23 11.20
CA PRO A 90 24.54 9.17 10.89
C PRO A 90 25.09 10.57 10.59
N SER A 91 26.33 10.82 11.01
CA SER A 91 27.03 12.05 10.65
C SER A 91 27.36 12.08 9.15
N GLY A 92 27.46 13.28 8.57
CA GLY A 92 27.84 13.46 7.16
C GLY A 92 26.67 13.50 6.17
N LEU A 93 25.42 13.37 6.62
CA LEU A 93 24.25 13.63 5.79
C LEU A 93 24.25 15.11 5.32
N PRO A 94 23.75 15.40 4.10
CA PRO A 94 23.43 16.78 3.70
C PRO A 94 22.58 17.46 4.77
N THR A 95 22.90 18.72 5.11
CA THR A 95 22.30 19.41 6.27
C THR A 95 20.78 19.55 6.14
N ASP A 96 20.30 19.87 4.94
CA ASP A 96 18.87 19.95 4.59
C ASP A 96 18.15 18.61 4.85
N LEU A 97 18.73 17.51 4.36
CA LEU A 97 18.21 16.16 4.57
C LEU A 97 18.23 15.76 6.05
N GLY A 98 19.34 16.00 6.76
CA GLY A 98 19.47 15.66 8.17
C GLY A 98 18.44 16.36 9.05
N VAL A 99 18.23 17.66 8.84
CA VAL A 99 17.21 18.44 9.58
C VAL A 99 15.81 17.90 9.31
N TRP A 100 15.48 17.67 8.04
CA TRP A 100 14.18 17.10 7.69
C TRP A 100 13.96 15.71 8.29
N MET A 101 14.98 14.84 8.28
CA MET A 101 14.88 13.48 8.85
C MET A 101 14.65 13.50 10.36
N GLU A 102 15.23 14.45 11.10
CA GLU A 102 14.97 14.60 12.55
C GLU A 102 13.52 15.02 12.84
N GLU A 103 12.89 15.79 11.96
CA GLU A 103 11.47 16.09 12.08
C GLU A 103 10.60 14.91 11.63
N ALA A 104 10.92 14.28 10.49
CA ALA A 104 10.15 13.20 9.90
C ALA A 104 10.10 11.92 10.77
N ARG A 105 11.09 11.71 11.64
CA ARG A 105 11.14 10.55 12.55
C ARG A 105 10.29 10.72 13.81
N LYS A 106 9.72 11.90 14.07
CA LYS A 106 8.89 12.14 15.25
C LYS A 106 7.54 11.44 15.11
N MET A 107 7.17 10.68 16.15
CA MET A 107 5.86 10.05 16.21
C MET A 107 4.75 11.08 16.39
N PRO A 108 3.54 10.85 15.82
CA PRO A 108 2.42 11.73 16.05
C PRO A 108 2.04 11.74 17.53
N ALA A 109 1.65 12.92 18.04
CA ALA A 109 1.27 13.08 19.46
C ALA A 109 0.07 12.21 19.88
N TRP A 110 -0.78 11.81 18.92
CA TRP A 110 -1.92 10.93 19.15
C TRP A 110 -1.56 9.43 19.11
N ALA A 111 -0.30 9.06 18.85
CA ALA A 111 0.14 7.67 18.93
C ALA A 111 -0.11 7.09 20.33
N ASN A 112 -0.81 5.96 20.39
CA ASN A 112 -1.21 5.33 21.64
C ASN A 112 -0.49 3.98 21.81
N THR A 113 0.40 3.91 22.80
CA THR A 113 1.21 2.71 23.09
C THR A 113 0.39 1.46 23.38
N ALA A 114 -0.75 1.60 24.06
CA ALA A 114 -1.61 0.44 24.37
C ALA A 114 -2.27 -0.13 23.11
N LYS A 115 -2.73 0.72 22.20
CA LYS A 115 -3.28 0.30 20.90
C LYS A 115 -2.20 -0.34 20.01
N LEU A 116 -0.99 0.24 19.98
CA LEU A 116 0.14 -0.36 19.27
C LEU A 116 0.48 -1.75 19.84
N GLN A 117 0.50 -1.92 21.16
CA GLN A 117 0.73 -3.23 21.78
C GLN A 117 -0.39 -4.23 21.47
N ALA A 118 -1.65 -3.80 21.43
CA ALA A 118 -2.77 -4.66 21.04
C ALA A 118 -2.64 -5.15 19.58
N ALA A 119 -2.16 -4.29 18.68
CA ALA A 119 -1.87 -4.66 17.29
C ALA A 119 -0.76 -5.73 17.19
N VAL A 120 0.28 -5.60 18.00
CA VAL A 120 1.39 -6.57 18.09
C VAL A 120 0.87 -7.93 18.57
N GLU A 121 0.09 -7.97 19.65
CA GLU A 121 -0.44 -9.25 20.16
C GLU A 121 -1.42 -9.90 19.17
N PHE A 122 -2.20 -9.09 18.45
CA PHE A 122 -3.05 -9.57 17.38
C PHE A 122 -2.22 -10.20 16.25
N THR A 123 -1.25 -9.45 15.71
CA THR A 123 -0.43 -9.90 14.59
C THR A 123 0.42 -11.12 14.94
N ARG A 124 0.98 -11.18 16.16
CA ARG A 124 1.71 -12.35 16.66
C ARG A 124 0.87 -13.63 16.61
N ARG A 125 -0.40 -13.55 17.01
CA ARG A 125 -1.31 -14.72 17.00
C ARG A 125 -1.83 -15.05 15.60
N LYS A 126 -2.01 -14.03 14.76
CA LYS A 126 -2.66 -14.13 13.44
C LYS A 126 -1.68 -14.01 12.27
N GLY A 127 -0.38 -14.14 12.53
CA GLY A 127 0.71 -13.88 11.59
C GLY A 127 0.64 -14.69 10.30
N LEU A 128 0.14 -15.93 10.36
CA LEU A 128 -0.10 -16.74 9.15
C LEU A 128 -1.12 -16.06 8.23
N TYR A 129 -2.25 -15.62 8.77
CA TYR A 129 -3.32 -15.01 7.99
C TYR A 129 -2.92 -13.63 7.49
N THR A 130 -2.35 -12.78 8.35
CA THR A 130 -1.92 -11.44 7.96
C THR A 130 -0.78 -11.51 6.94
N GLY A 131 0.20 -12.39 7.15
CA GLY A 131 1.30 -12.61 6.20
C GLY A 131 0.81 -13.11 4.84
N ALA A 132 -0.08 -14.11 4.80
CA ALA A 132 -0.67 -14.58 3.55
C ALA A 132 -1.51 -13.50 2.86
N LEU A 133 -2.29 -12.73 3.62
CA LEU A 133 -3.13 -11.66 3.06
C LEU A 133 -2.30 -10.50 2.52
N TYR A 134 -1.20 -10.11 3.17
CA TYR A 134 -0.32 -9.07 2.62
C TYR A 134 0.49 -9.57 1.43
N GLY A 135 1.18 -10.71 1.57
CA GLY A 135 2.07 -11.21 0.53
C GLY A 135 1.35 -11.66 -0.73
N LEU A 136 0.17 -12.27 -0.60
CA LEU A 136 -0.63 -12.74 -1.75
C LEU A 136 -1.79 -11.81 -2.05
N GLY A 137 -2.67 -11.56 -1.06
CA GLY A 137 -3.90 -10.80 -1.29
C GLY A 137 -3.63 -9.34 -1.73
N SER A 138 -2.98 -8.56 -0.87
CA SER A 138 -2.59 -7.18 -1.15
C SER A 138 -1.57 -7.11 -2.29
N GLY A 139 -0.61 -8.05 -2.32
CA GLY A 139 0.38 -8.17 -3.40
C GLY A 139 -0.28 -8.29 -4.78
N LEU A 140 -1.21 -9.22 -4.96
CA LEU A 140 -1.96 -9.39 -6.21
C LEU A 140 -2.91 -8.21 -6.47
N LEU A 141 -3.59 -7.71 -5.45
CA LEU A 141 -4.47 -6.55 -5.59
C LEU A 141 -3.71 -5.32 -6.10
N SER A 142 -2.46 -5.10 -5.66
CA SER A 142 -1.61 -3.99 -6.11
C SER A 142 -1.37 -4.01 -7.62
N THR A 143 -1.29 -5.20 -8.23
CA THR A 143 -1.11 -5.36 -9.68
C THR A 143 -2.35 -4.95 -10.47
N ALA A 144 -3.51 -4.91 -9.82
CA ALA A 144 -4.77 -4.41 -10.37
C ALA A 144 -4.97 -2.90 -10.16
N ILE A 145 -4.07 -2.21 -9.46
CA ILE A 145 -4.11 -0.77 -9.22
C ILE A 145 -3.24 -0.08 -10.27
N PRO A 146 -3.83 0.59 -11.30
CA PRO A 146 -3.08 1.00 -12.49
C PRO A 146 -1.89 1.92 -12.23
N ARG A 147 -2.04 2.89 -11.31
CA ARG A 147 -0.96 3.84 -11.01
C ARG A 147 0.16 3.20 -10.22
N GLU A 148 -0.17 2.33 -9.27
CA GLU A 148 0.82 1.56 -8.52
C GLU A 148 1.59 0.63 -9.46
N ALA A 149 0.88 -0.16 -10.27
CA ALA A 149 1.48 -1.08 -11.24
C ALA A 149 2.44 -0.37 -12.21
N ARG A 150 2.04 0.79 -12.77
CA ARG A 150 2.91 1.56 -13.68
C ARG A 150 4.10 2.19 -12.96
N ALA A 151 3.87 2.84 -11.81
CA ALA A 151 4.95 3.48 -11.06
C ALA A 151 6.04 2.47 -10.70
N VAL A 152 5.62 1.30 -10.26
CA VAL A 152 6.47 0.16 -9.99
C VAL A 152 7.20 -0.29 -11.24
N TYR A 153 6.46 -0.63 -12.29
CA TYR A 153 7.01 -1.28 -13.48
C TYR A 153 8.07 -0.42 -14.17
N TYR A 154 7.90 0.91 -14.18
CA TYR A 154 8.85 1.84 -14.80
C TYR A 154 9.95 2.34 -13.84
N SER A 155 9.85 2.08 -12.54
CA SER A 155 10.89 2.43 -11.56
C SER A 155 12.05 1.45 -11.59
N LYS A 156 13.26 1.88 -11.19
CA LYS A 156 14.41 0.98 -11.00
C LYS A 156 14.10 -0.15 -10.01
N GLY A 157 13.32 0.17 -8.98
CA GLY A 157 12.84 -0.81 -8.01
C GLY A 157 11.91 -1.88 -8.58
N GLY A 158 11.36 -1.73 -9.79
CA GLY A 158 10.60 -2.76 -10.48
C GLY A 158 11.41 -3.61 -11.47
N ALA A 159 12.72 -3.36 -11.61
CA ALA A 159 13.58 -4.13 -12.52
C ALA A 159 13.84 -5.56 -12.02
N ASP A 160 13.96 -5.74 -10.70
CA ASP A 160 14.04 -7.04 -10.03
C ASP A 160 12.78 -7.24 -9.17
N MET A 161 11.87 -8.11 -9.62
CA MET A 161 10.62 -8.34 -8.91
C MET A 161 10.82 -9.09 -7.59
N LYS A 162 11.85 -9.93 -7.47
CA LYS A 162 12.12 -10.65 -6.21
C LYS A 162 12.51 -9.67 -5.12
N ASP A 163 13.48 -8.81 -5.43
CA ASP A 163 13.90 -7.73 -4.54
C ASP A 163 12.73 -6.79 -4.21
N ARG A 164 11.89 -6.45 -5.20
CA ARG A 164 10.72 -5.62 -4.97
C ARG A 164 9.69 -6.26 -4.04
N VAL A 165 9.28 -7.49 -4.33
CA VAL A 165 8.28 -8.20 -3.53
C VAL A 165 8.79 -8.37 -2.11
N ALA A 166 10.08 -8.64 -1.93
CA ALA A 166 10.72 -8.66 -0.61
C ALA A 166 10.62 -7.30 0.11
N LYS A 167 10.90 -6.17 -0.57
CA LYS A 167 10.77 -4.80 -0.01
C LYS A 167 9.32 -4.43 0.34
N THR A 168 8.35 -4.76 -0.49
CA THR A 168 6.93 -4.49 -0.21
C THR A 168 6.40 -5.38 0.92
N ALA A 169 6.80 -6.66 0.93
CA ALA A 169 6.48 -7.58 2.03
C ALA A 169 7.08 -7.06 3.35
N GLN A 170 8.32 -6.58 3.33
CA GLN A 170 8.99 -5.99 4.49
C GLN A 170 8.14 -4.89 5.13
N LEU A 171 7.57 -3.96 4.37
CA LEU A 171 6.69 -2.94 4.94
C LEU A 171 5.49 -3.54 5.68
N GLY A 172 4.80 -4.52 5.07
CA GLY A 172 3.65 -5.19 5.71
C GLY A 172 4.03 -5.97 6.98
N TYR A 173 5.23 -6.55 7.02
CA TYR A 173 5.77 -7.24 8.19
C TYR A 173 6.27 -6.28 9.27
N ASP A 174 7.01 -5.22 8.90
CA ASP A 174 7.57 -4.23 9.82
C ASP A 174 6.46 -3.50 10.59
N VAL A 175 5.32 -3.22 9.96
CA VAL A 175 4.13 -2.66 10.63
C VAL A 175 3.60 -3.61 11.70
N GLY A 176 3.72 -4.92 11.47
CA GLY A 176 3.29 -5.97 12.38
C GLY A 176 4.37 -6.45 13.36
N ASP A 177 5.59 -5.91 13.29
CA ASP A 177 6.71 -6.37 14.10
C ASP A 177 6.47 -6.13 15.59
N ARG A 178 7.01 -7.04 16.41
CA ARG A 178 6.85 -7.00 17.87
C ARG A 178 7.33 -5.69 18.48
N TYR A 179 8.37 -5.10 17.89
CA TYR A 179 9.02 -3.90 18.35
C TYR A 179 8.82 -2.73 17.38
N ALA A 180 7.94 -2.86 16.37
CA ALA A 180 7.76 -1.92 15.26
C ALA A 180 8.05 -0.45 15.63
N TYR A 181 7.33 0.08 16.63
CA TYR A 181 7.45 1.47 17.11
C TYR A 181 8.12 1.63 18.49
N GLN A 182 8.72 0.59 19.04
CA GLN A 182 9.56 0.66 20.25
C GLN A 182 10.97 1.15 19.90
N PRO A 183 11.76 1.66 20.86
CA PRO A 183 13.11 2.17 20.61
C PRO A 183 14.01 1.22 19.79
N GLN A 184 13.98 -0.07 20.10
CA GLN A 184 14.78 -1.10 19.45
C GLN A 184 14.21 -1.66 18.13
N GLY A 185 12.98 -1.30 17.75
CA GLY A 185 12.42 -1.70 16.44
C GLY A 185 12.86 -0.78 15.32
N GLY A 186 12.33 -1.00 14.11
CA GLY A 186 12.78 -0.31 12.89
C GLY A 186 11.69 0.45 12.11
N MET A 187 10.42 0.43 12.51
CA MET A 187 9.33 0.94 11.67
C MET A 187 9.41 2.46 11.42
N ILE A 188 9.96 3.26 12.34
CA ILE A 188 10.21 4.69 12.10
C ILE A 188 11.27 4.85 11.01
N ALA A 189 12.39 4.11 11.12
CA ALA A 189 13.45 4.14 10.12
C ALA A 189 12.94 3.66 8.75
N THR A 190 12.20 2.54 8.70
CA THR A 190 11.53 2.02 7.50
C THR A 190 10.60 3.07 6.88
N SER A 191 9.77 3.73 7.69
CA SER A 191 8.82 4.75 7.20
C SER A 191 9.53 5.95 6.59
N VAL A 192 10.52 6.51 7.29
CA VAL A 192 11.29 7.68 6.82
C VAL A 192 12.06 7.34 5.53
N ARG A 193 12.71 6.17 5.47
CA ARG A 193 13.39 5.73 4.23
C ARG A 193 12.42 5.51 3.09
N THR A 194 11.26 4.93 3.35
CA THR A 194 10.21 4.76 2.32
C THR A 194 9.74 6.12 1.80
N ARG A 195 9.57 7.11 2.69
CA ARG A 195 9.22 8.48 2.32
C ARG A 195 10.28 9.13 1.42
N LEU A 196 11.58 8.90 1.69
CA LEU A 196 12.68 9.31 0.81
C LEU A 196 12.65 8.61 -0.55
N VAL A 197 12.36 7.30 -0.58
CA VAL A 197 12.21 6.55 -1.83
C VAL A 197 11.05 7.09 -2.66
N HIS A 198 9.89 7.35 -2.05
CA HIS A 198 8.75 7.94 -2.76
C HIS A 198 9.09 9.32 -3.34
N ALA A 199 9.78 10.17 -2.57
CA ALA A 199 10.24 11.47 -3.05
C ALA A 199 11.19 11.37 -4.25
N ALA A 200 12.13 10.43 -4.22
CA ALA A 200 13.01 10.14 -5.36
C ALA A 200 12.21 9.66 -6.57
N VAL A 201 11.24 8.76 -6.37
CA VAL A 201 10.38 8.24 -7.44
C VAL A 201 9.53 9.37 -8.07
N ARG A 202 9.04 10.32 -7.27
CA ARG A 202 8.35 11.53 -7.77
C ARG A 202 9.23 12.38 -8.67
N HIS A 203 10.52 12.48 -8.35
CA HIS A 203 11.49 13.19 -9.18
C HIS A 203 11.88 12.42 -10.46
N LEU A 204 12.01 11.09 -10.36
CA LEU A 204 12.57 10.26 -11.42
C LEU A 204 11.54 9.83 -12.47
N LEU A 205 10.37 9.31 -12.07
CA LEU A 205 9.41 8.73 -13.03
C LEU A 205 8.94 9.69 -14.14
N PRO A 206 8.76 11.00 -13.92
CA PRO A 206 8.44 11.93 -15.00
C PRO A 206 9.48 11.98 -16.13
N GLN A 207 10.72 11.55 -15.84
CA GLN A 207 11.82 11.45 -16.81
C GLN A 207 11.78 10.14 -17.61
N SER A 208 10.93 9.17 -17.25
CA SER A 208 10.71 7.93 -17.99
C SER A 208 9.69 8.15 -19.10
N PRO A 209 10.05 8.03 -20.39
CA PRO A 209 9.08 8.12 -21.48
C PRO A 209 8.00 7.04 -21.41
N GLY A 210 8.33 5.87 -20.84
CA GLY A 210 7.38 4.78 -20.62
C GLY A 210 6.27 5.19 -19.66
N TRP A 211 6.65 5.69 -18.48
CA TRP A 211 5.69 6.15 -17.48
C TRP A 211 4.90 7.38 -17.95
N SER A 212 5.56 8.40 -18.50
CA SER A 212 4.89 9.64 -18.92
C SER A 212 3.86 9.41 -20.02
N ARG A 213 4.05 8.41 -20.89
CA ARG A 213 3.04 8.04 -21.91
C ARG A 213 1.83 7.30 -21.31
N THR A 214 2.01 6.59 -20.21
CA THR A 214 0.98 5.72 -19.60
C THR A 214 0.39 6.30 -18.31
N SER A 215 0.86 7.46 -17.83
CA SER A 215 0.44 8.09 -16.58
C SER A 215 -1.02 8.56 -16.57
N GLY A 216 -1.70 8.56 -17.72
CA GLY A 216 -3.08 9.02 -17.84
C GLY A 216 -3.24 10.54 -17.66
N GLY A 217 -2.14 11.31 -17.80
CA GLY A 217 -2.12 12.76 -17.62
C GLY A 217 -1.65 13.20 -16.22
N GLN A 218 -1.37 12.26 -15.31
CA GLN A 218 -0.67 12.56 -14.07
C GLN A 218 0.76 13.01 -14.38
N THR A 219 1.19 14.14 -13.82
CA THR A 219 2.53 14.72 -14.05
C THR A 219 3.53 14.33 -12.96
N VAL A 220 3.06 14.10 -11.74
CA VAL A 220 3.86 13.66 -10.59
C VAL A 220 3.18 12.42 -9.97
N PRO A 221 3.88 11.28 -9.83
CA PRO A 221 3.31 10.05 -9.30
C PRO A 221 3.11 10.13 -7.77
N ILE A 222 2.50 9.11 -7.16
CA ILE A 222 2.45 8.92 -5.68
C ILE A 222 1.91 10.17 -4.98
N SER A 223 0.74 10.62 -5.40
CA SER A 223 -0.05 11.62 -4.66
C SER A 223 -0.48 11.04 -3.30
N GLN A 224 -0.93 11.88 -2.37
CA GLN A 224 -1.49 11.37 -1.10
C GLN A 224 -2.76 10.53 -1.33
N ALA A 225 -3.51 10.80 -2.41
CA ALA A 225 -4.63 9.94 -2.83
C ALA A 225 -4.14 8.55 -3.25
N ASP A 226 -3.08 8.46 -4.07
CA ASP A 226 -2.49 7.19 -4.47
C ASP A 226 -1.98 6.41 -3.25
N MET A 227 -1.35 7.09 -2.28
CA MET A 227 -0.90 6.47 -1.04
C MET A 227 -2.06 5.91 -0.20
N MET A 228 -3.19 6.64 -0.11
CA MET A 228 -4.38 6.15 0.59
C MET A 228 -5.08 5.00 -0.13
N VAL A 229 -5.05 4.96 -1.46
CA VAL A 229 -5.50 3.81 -2.25
C VAL A 229 -4.69 2.56 -1.87
N THR A 230 -3.36 2.64 -1.88
CA THR A 230 -2.50 1.52 -1.46
C THR A 230 -2.73 1.16 0.01
N TRP A 231 -2.94 2.16 0.89
CA TRP A 231 -3.32 1.92 2.28
C TRP A 231 -4.64 1.14 2.39
N HIS A 232 -5.65 1.38 1.57
CA HIS A 232 -6.85 0.55 1.60
C HIS A 232 -6.63 -0.87 1.08
N SER A 233 -5.73 -1.07 0.12
CA SER A 233 -5.34 -2.40 -0.36
C SER A 233 -4.61 -3.24 0.69
N LEU A 234 -4.12 -2.59 1.75
CA LEU A 234 -3.41 -3.20 2.88
C LEU A 234 -4.38 -3.35 4.08
N PRO A 235 -4.41 -2.52 5.14
CA PRO A 235 -5.22 -2.78 6.33
C PRO A 235 -6.71 -2.95 6.10
N THR A 236 -7.31 -2.16 5.21
CA THR A 236 -8.77 -2.20 5.00
C THR A 236 -9.17 -3.53 4.34
N TYR A 237 -8.45 -3.91 3.29
CA TYR A 237 -8.62 -5.19 2.63
C TYR A 237 -8.35 -6.38 3.57
N VAL A 238 -7.24 -6.35 4.33
CA VAL A 238 -6.88 -7.41 5.27
C VAL A 238 -7.93 -7.57 6.36
N MET A 239 -8.38 -6.48 6.99
CA MET A 239 -9.43 -6.53 8.01
C MET A 239 -10.74 -7.09 7.45
N LYS A 240 -11.20 -6.61 6.27
CA LYS A 240 -12.40 -7.15 5.61
C LYS A 240 -12.30 -8.67 5.38
N THR A 241 -11.11 -9.15 4.99
CA THR A 241 -10.90 -10.56 4.68
C THR A 241 -10.82 -11.44 5.95
N LEU A 242 -10.15 -10.96 7.00
CA LEU A 242 -10.12 -11.62 8.31
C LEU A 242 -11.53 -11.78 8.91
N LEU A 243 -12.36 -10.75 8.79
CA LEU A 243 -13.77 -10.80 9.22
C LEU A 243 -14.58 -11.79 8.38
N LYS A 244 -14.37 -11.82 7.05
CA LYS A 244 -14.99 -12.82 6.15
C LYS A 244 -14.61 -14.25 6.53
N TRP A 245 -13.35 -14.47 6.94
CA TRP A 245 -12.85 -15.75 7.44
C TRP A 245 -13.26 -16.04 8.89
N LYS A 246 -13.97 -15.12 9.55
CA LYS A 246 -14.42 -15.24 10.94
C LYS A 246 -13.28 -15.46 11.93
N VAL A 247 -12.12 -14.86 11.67
CA VAL A 247 -10.99 -14.91 12.60
C VAL A 247 -11.38 -14.19 13.90
N PRO A 248 -11.33 -14.85 15.07
CA PRO A 248 -11.61 -14.24 16.36
C PRO A 248 -10.69 -13.06 16.65
N MET A 249 -11.31 -11.95 17.03
CA MET A 249 -10.64 -10.69 17.33
C MET A 249 -11.43 -9.93 18.39
N THR A 250 -10.73 -9.39 19.39
CA THR A 250 -11.34 -8.48 20.35
C THR A 250 -11.47 -7.06 19.78
N THR A 251 -12.32 -6.22 20.37
CA THR A 251 -12.41 -4.81 19.97
C THR A 251 -11.07 -4.09 20.11
N ALA A 252 -10.33 -4.34 21.18
CA ALA A 252 -9.01 -3.74 21.41
C ALA A 252 -7.99 -4.13 20.33
N GLU A 253 -8.05 -5.37 19.84
CA GLU A 253 -7.19 -5.85 18.76
C GLU A 253 -7.57 -5.23 17.42
N SER A 254 -8.88 -5.12 17.14
CA SER A 254 -9.37 -4.47 15.92
C SER A 254 -9.00 -2.99 15.86
N GLU A 255 -9.19 -2.27 16.97
CA GLU A 255 -8.79 -0.87 17.08
C GLU A 255 -7.28 -0.70 17.09
N GLY A 256 -6.54 -1.62 17.73
CA GLY A 256 -5.09 -1.65 17.70
C GLY A 256 -4.55 -1.84 16.29
N PHE A 257 -5.11 -2.79 15.54
CA PHE A 257 -4.74 -3.03 14.15
C PHE A 257 -5.02 -1.81 13.26
N LEU A 258 -6.13 -1.10 13.45
CA LEU A 258 -6.35 0.17 12.76
C LEU A 258 -5.29 1.20 13.16
N HIS A 259 -5.04 1.34 14.47
CA HIS A 259 -4.14 2.35 15.03
C HIS A 259 -2.70 2.22 14.54
N VAL A 260 -2.16 0.99 14.46
CA VAL A 260 -0.79 0.79 13.94
C VAL A 260 -0.67 1.25 12.49
N TRP A 261 -1.71 1.03 11.68
CA TRP A 261 -1.75 1.47 10.29
C TRP A 261 -2.04 2.96 10.12
N GLN A 262 -2.80 3.59 11.03
CA GLN A 262 -2.94 5.04 11.07
C GLN A 262 -1.60 5.69 11.37
N VAL A 263 -0.87 5.21 12.38
CA VAL A 263 0.47 5.70 12.71
C VAL A 263 1.41 5.48 11.52
N SER A 264 1.36 4.31 10.88
CA SER A 264 2.17 4.02 9.68
C SER A 264 1.89 5.00 8.55
N ALA A 265 0.63 5.31 8.26
CA ALA A 265 0.26 6.30 7.27
C ALA A 265 0.84 7.69 7.57
N HIS A 266 0.75 8.13 8.83
CA HIS A 266 1.34 9.41 9.27
C HIS A 266 2.86 9.41 9.06
N MET A 267 3.55 8.36 9.54
CA MET A 267 5.01 8.26 9.42
C MET A 267 5.49 8.17 7.96
N LEU A 268 4.64 7.70 7.04
CA LEU A 268 4.89 7.71 5.61
C LEU A 268 4.66 9.08 4.95
N GLY A 269 4.20 10.09 5.70
CA GLY A 269 3.97 11.46 5.23
C GLY A 269 2.54 11.77 4.79
N ILE A 270 1.58 10.86 4.99
CA ILE A 270 0.17 11.14 4.72
C ILE A 270 -0.35 12.09 5.80
N LYS A 271 -1.00 13.19 5.39
CA LYS A 271 -1.60 14.13 6.31
C LYS A 271 -2.74 13.48 7.10
N ASP A 272 -2.83 13.79 8.39
CA ASP A 272 -3.87 13.28 9.29
C ASP A 272 -5.30 13.63 8.84
N GLU A 273 -5.46 14.64 7.98
CA GLU A 273 -6.76 15.00 7.38
C GLU A 273 -7.25 13.99 6.33
N TYR A 274 -6.42 13.03 5.90
CA TYR A 274 -6.78 11.98 4.94
C TYR A 274 -6.85 10.57 5.55
N ILE A 275 -6.23 10.37 6.71
CA ILE A 275 -6.17 9.07 7.39
C ILE A 275 -7.52 8.82 8.09
N PRO A 276 -8.25 7.73 7.78
CA PRO A 276 -9.57 7.47 8.38
C PRO A 276 -9.46 7.16 9.88
N ALA A 277 -10.33 7.77 10.70
CA ALA A 277 -10.32 7.61 12.16
C ALA A 277 -10.88 6.27 12.63
N THR A 278 -11.85 5.71 11.90
CA THR A 278 -12.54 4.47 12.26
C THR A 278 -12.56 3.47 11.11
N TRP A 279 -12.88 2.20 11.42
CA TRP A 279 -13.13 1.21 10.39
C TRP A 279 -14.32 1.57 9.50
N ALA A 280 -15.34 2.26 10.03
CA ALA A 280 -16.47 2.70 9.22
C ALA A 280 -16.01 3.71 8.15
N ASP A 281 -15.18 4.67 8.55
CA ASP A 281 -14.58 5.66 7.65
C ASP A 281 -13.65 4.99 6.63
N ALA A 282 -12.76 4.09 7.08
CA ALA A 282 -11.84 3.36 6.21
C ALA A 282 -12.57 2.51 5.16
N ASN A 283 -13.66 1.83 5.57
CA ASN A 283 -14.47 1.03 4.66
C ASN A 283 -15.24 1.90 3.66
N ALA A 284 -15.74 3.07 4.08
CA ALA A 284 -16.41 4.01 3.20
C ALA A 284 -15.45 4.65 2.19
N GLN A 285 -14.30 5.10 2.66
CA GLN A 285 -13.24 5.68 1.84
C GLN A 285 -12.72 4.66 0.81
N SER A 286 -12.44 3.40 1.23
CA SER A 286 -12.04 2.30 0.33
C SER A 286 -13.03 2.07 -0.81
N ARG A 287 -14.34 2.04 -0.54
CA ARG A 287 -15.37 1.88 -1.60
C ARG A 287 -15.38 3.04 -2.59
N GLN A 288 -15.00 4.23 -2.14
CA GLN A 288 -14.94 5.41 -2.98
C GLN A 288 -13.68 5.45 -3.84
N VAL A 289 -12.52 5.10 -3.29
CA VAL A 289 -11.23 5.40 -3.93
C VAL A 289 -10.50 4.19 -4.49
N LEU A 290 -10.71 2.98 -3.94
CA LEU A 290 -10.03 1.77 -4.39
C LEU A 290 -10.90 0.98 -5.38
N ASP A 291 -12.12 0.61 -4.99
CA ASP A 291 -13.00 -0.26 -5.79
C ASP A 291 -13.20 0.24 -7.23
N PRO A 292 -13.42 1.56 -7.50
CA PRO A 292 -13.71 2.04 -8.85
C PRO A 292 -12.51 2.09 -9.80
N ILE A 293 -11.28 2.03 -9.27
CA ILE A 293 -10.05 2.21 -10.07
C ILE A 293 -9.37 0.89 -10.43
N ILE A 294 -9.81 -0.23 -9.83
CA ILE A 294 -9.27 -1.56 -10.14
C ILE A 294 -9.44 -1.80 -11.65
N ALA A 295 -8.33 -1.98 -12.35
CA ALA A 295 -8.36 -2.17 -13.80
C ALA A 295 -7.16 -2.99 -14.28
N ARG A 296 -7.36 -3.66 -15.42
CA ARG A 296 -6.30 -4.38 -16.12
C ARG A 296 -5.30 -3.40 -16.74
N THR A 297 -4.01 -3.69 -16.60
CA THR A 297 -2.93 -2.99 -17.30
C THR A 297 -1.86 -3.99 -17.74
N PRO A 298 -1.17 -3.78 -18.88
CA PRO A 298 -0.06 -4.63 -19.28
C PRO A 298 1.05 -4.69 -18.23
N GLU A 299 1.32 -3.55 -17.57
CA GLU A 299 2.27 -3.49 -16.46
C GLU A 299 1.81 -4.38 -15.30
N GLY A 300 0.54 -4.28 -14.91
CA GLY A 300 -0.08 -5.12 -13.87
C GLY A 300 0.08 -6.61 -14.14
N GLU A 301 -0.27 -7.08 -15.34
CA GLU A 301 -0.13 -8.49 -15.72
C GLU A 301 1.32 -8.99 -15.61
N ALA A 302 2.29 -8.22 -16.11
CA ALA A 302 3.69 -8.57 -15.99
C ALA A 302 4.16 -8.65 -14.52
N LEU A 303 3.61 -7.81 -13.65
CA LEU A 303 3.86 -7.87 -12.21
C LEU A 303 3.18 -9.07 -11.55
N THR A 304 1.97 -9.43 -12.00
CA THR A 304 1.25 -10.62 -11.53
C THR A 304 2.05 -11.87 -11.85
N ASP A 305 2.45 -12.07 -13.11
CA ASP A 305 3.24 -13.23 -13.55
C ASP A 305 4.53 -13.36 -12.73
N ALA A 306 5.22 -12.25 -12.52
CA ALA A 306 6.45 -12.24 -11.75
C ALA A 306 6.22 -12.56 -10.26
N LEU A 307 5.13 -12.08 -9.65
CA LEU A 307 4.75 -12.43 -8.27
C LEU A 307 4.39 -13.91 -8.14
N LEU A 308 3.60 -14.45 -9.07
CA LEU A 308 3.24 -15.88 -9.11
C LEU A 308 4.47 -16.78 -9.31
N GLY A 309 5.44 -16.35 -10.13
CA GLY A 309 6.71 -17.05 -10.29
C GLY A 309 7.48 -17.21 -8.98
N ILE A 310 7.50 -16.17 -8.13
CA ILE A 310 8.16 -16.23 -6.80
C ILE A 310 7.44 -17.22 -5.89
N ILE A 311 6.11 -17.23 -5.92
CA ILE A 311 5.30 -18.15 -5.11
C ILE A 311 5.52 -19.60 -5.54
N ALA A 312 5.63 -19.85 -6.84
CA ALA A 312 5.89 -21.17 -7.40
C ALA A 312 7.27 -21.73 -7.03
N GLU A 313 8.24 -20.87 -6.69
CA GLU A 313 9.56 -21.30 -6.21
C GLU A 313 9.55 -21.81 -4.76
N VAL A 314 8.48 -21.56 -3.99
CA VAL A 314 8.34 -22.08 -2.64
C VAL A 314 8.15 -23.60 -2.70
N ASP A 315 9.16 -24.36 -2.27
CA ASP A 315 9.12 -25.83 -2.21
C ASP A 315 8.12 -26.33 -1.15
N ALA A 316 6.84 -26.29 -1.53
CA ALA A 316 5.71 -26.66 -0.69
C ALA A 316 4.62 -27.45 -1.45
N GLY A 317 4.90 -27.91 -2.67
CA GLY A 317 3.91 -28.61 -3.49
C GLY A 317 2.80 -27.71 -4.03
N LEU A 318 3.05 -26.40 -4.14
CA LEU A 318 2.15 -25.47 -4.81
C LEU A 318 2.20 -25.71 -6.32
N THR A 319 1.11 -26.24 -6.86
CA THR A 319 0.90 -26.26 -8.31
C THR A 319 0.33 -24.93 -8.78
N GLU A 320 0.63 -24.55 -10.01
CA GLU A 320 0.06 -23.35 -10.64
C GLU A 320 -1.48 -23.29 -10.54
N PRO A 321 -2.25 -24.37 -10.81
CA PRO A 321 -3.69 -24.38 -10.58
C PRO A 321 -4.10 -24.07 -9.13
N LEU A 322 -3.37 -24.58 -8.14
CA LEU A 322 -3.68 -24.32 -6.73
C LEU A 322 -3.42 -22.87 -6.35
N ILE A 323 -2.32 -22.30 -6.85
CA ILE A 323 -1.99 -20.88 -6.68
C ILE A 323 -3.10 -20.03 -7.32
N ASN A 324 -3.51 -20.33 -8.56
CA ASN A 324 -4.58 -19.60 -9.26
C ASN A 324 -5.92 -19.69 -8.51
N ALA A 325 -6.31 -20.89 -8.06
CA ALA A 325 -7.54 -21.13 -7.31
C ALA A 325 -7.57 -20.36 -5.98
N TYR A 326 -6.48 -20.41 -5.21
CA TYR A 326 -6.39 -19.72 -3.93
C TYR A 326 -6.30 -18.20 -4.09
N SER A 327 -5.48 -17.72 -5.03
CA SER A 327 -5.37 -16.31 -5.37
C SER A 327 -6.74 -15.73 -5.74
N ARG A 328 -7.49 -16.38 -6.65
CA ARG A 328 -8.86 -15.96 -6.99
C ARG A 328 -9.84 -16.03 -5.83
N TYR A 329 -9.68 -16.97 -4.91
CA TYR A 329 -10.51 -17.01 -3.70
C TYR A 329 -10.26 -15.79 -2.79
N ILE A 330 -9.00 -15.37 -2.67
CA ILE A 330 -8.58 -14.24 -1.84
C ILE A 330 -8.96 -12.89 -2.46
N VAL A 331 -8.59 -12.65 -3.73
CA VAL A 331 -8.80 -11.34 -4.38
C VAL A 331 -10.17 -11.22 -5.06
N GLY A 332 -10.87 -12.34 -5.29
CA GLY A 332 -12.15 -12.38 -5.99
C GLY A 332 -11.99 -12.51 -7.51
N ASP A 333 -13.09 -12.88 -8.19
CA ASP A 333 -13.04 -13.14 -9.64
C ASP A 333 -12.82 -11.89 -10.47
N ASP A 334 -13.39 -10.77 -10.05
CA ASP A 334 -13.31 -9.52 -10.79
C ASP A 334 -11.87 -8.97 -10.83
N VAL A 335 -11.17 -9.00 -9.70
CA VAL A 335 -9.74 -8.68 -9.63
C VAL A 335 -8.96 -9.75 -10.40
N GLY A 336 -9.21 -11.03 -10.15
CA GLY A 336 -8.52 -12.14 -10.82
C GLY A 336 -8.59 -12.06 -12.36
N ASP A 337 -9.75 -11.69 -12.92
CA ASP A 337 -9.92 -11.47 -14.36
C ASP A 337 -9.08 -10.28 -14.86
N LYS A 338 -8.94 -9.21 -14.05
CA LYS A 338 -8.16 -8.01 -14.40
C LYS A 338 -6.66 -8.21 -14.32
N ILE A 339 -6.19 -9.12 -13.47
CA ILE A 339 -4.76 -9.43 -13.30
C ILE A 339 -4.34 -10.69 -14.06
N GLY A 340 -5.23 -11.26 -14.88
CA GLY A 340 -4.89 -12.39 -15.76
C GLY A 340 -4.80 -13.76 -15.08
N LEU A 341 -5.36 -13.94 -13.87
CA LEU A 341 -5.39 -15.26 -13.24
C LEU A 341 -6.27 -16.23 -14.01
N ASP A 342 -5.77 -17.42 -14.28
CA ASP A 342 -6.59 -18.47 -14.88
C ASP A 342 -7.79 -18.86 -13.99
N ARG A 343 -8.88 -19.25 -14.64
CA ARG A 343 -10.09 -19.69 -13.95
C ARG A 343 -9.99 -21.16 -13.60
N GLU A 344 -10.20 -21.46 -12.33
CA GLU A 344 -10.15 -22.83 -11.79
C GLU A 344 -11.55 -23.28 -11.32
N PRO A 345 -12.45 -23.68 -12.23
CA PRO A 345 -13.87 -23.90 -11.93
C PRO A 345 -14.12 -25.04 -10.94
N ILE A 346 -13.16 -25.96 -10.78
CA ILE A 346 -13.25 -27.08 -9.84
C ILE A 346 -12.50 -26.74 -8.55
N LEU A 347 -11.24 -26.32 -8.66
CA LEU A 347 -10.36 -26.16 -7.50
C LEU A 347 -10.73 -24.94 -6.66
N LYS A 348 -11.15 -23.82 -7.27
CA LYS A 348 -11.54 -22.63 -6.52
C LYS A 348 -12.75 -22.87 -5.61
N PRO A 349 -13.87 -23.49 -6.05
CA PRO A 349 -14.96 -23.84 -5.13
C PRO A 349 -14.53 -24.75 -3.97
N ILE A 350 -13.62 -25.71 -4.22
CA ILE A 350 -13.07 -26.58 -3.17
C ILE A 350 -12.31 -25.74 -2.13
N VAL A 351 -11.40 -24.88 -2.59
CA VAL A 351 -10.66 -23.95 -1.71
C VAL A 351 -11.62 -23.06 -0.93
N ALA A 352 -12.62 -22.50 -1.59
CA ALA A 352 -13.57 -21.57 -0.97
C ALA A 352 -14.44 -22.23 0.11
N ALA A 353 -14.77 -23.53 -0.05
CA ALA A 353 -15.50 -24.31 0.94
C ALA A 353 -14.59 -24.79 2.08
N ALA A 354 -13.37 -25.21 1.77
CA ALA A 354 -12.45 -25.79 2.75
C ALA A 354 -11.76 -24.74 3.62
N TRP A 355 -11.34 -23.60 3.06
CA TRP A 355 -10.53 -22.61 3.77
C TRP A 355 -11.19 -22.06 5.05
N PRO A 356 -12.48 -21.67 5.07
CA PRO A 356 -13.13 -21.23 6.31
C PRO A 356 -13.16 -22.31 7.39
N LEU A 357 -13.21 -23.59 7.02
CA LEU A 357 -13.16 -24.71 7.97
C LEU A 357 -11.75 -24.91 8.51
N VAL A 358 -10.72 -24.79 7.67
CA VAL A 358 -9.31 -24.81 8.11
C VAL A 358 -9.05 -23.68 9.11
N VAL A 359 -9.49 -22.46 8.80
CA VAL A 359 -9.39 -21.31 9.73
C VAL A 359 -10.13 -21.61 11.02
N ALA A 360 -11.40 -22.04 10.97
CA ALA A 360 -12.17 -22.34 12.18
C ALA A 360 -11.51 -23.43 13.05
N PHE A 361 -10.91 -24.45 12.45
CA PHE A 361 -10.17 -25.49 13.16
C PHE A 361 -8.91 -24.94 13.83
N ARG A 362 -8.11 -24.14 13.12
CA ARG A 362 -6.91 -23.50 13.68
C ARG A 362 -7.20 -22.49 14.77
N GLU A 363 -8.38 -21.89 14.70
CA GLU A 363 -8.94 -21.02 15.74
C GLU A 363 -9.56 -21.78 16.92
N GLY A 364 -9.55 -23.11 16.90
CA GLY A 364 -10.11 -23.95 17.97
C GLY A 364 -11.64 -23.87 18.09
N LEU A 365 -12.33 -23.39 17.05
CA LEU A 365 -13.78 -23.20 17.04
C LEU A 365 -14.54 -24.48 16.68
N ILE A 366 -13.88 -25.42 16.00
CA ILE A 366 -14.44 -26.71 15.58
C ILE A 366 -13.41 -27.84 15.77
N PRO A 367 -13.84 -29.11 15.92
CA PRO A 367 -12.94 -30.26 15.82
C PRO A 367 -12.38 -30.41 14.40
N LEU A 368 -11.41 -31.32 14.21
CA LEU A 368 -10.78 -31.59 12.91
C LEU A 368 -11.84 -31.82 11.81
N PRO A 369 -11.93 -30.94 10.79
CA PRO A 369 -12.95 -31.04 9.77
C PRO A 369 -12.57 -32.05 8.68
N GLY A 370 -13.56 -32.71 8.09
CA GLY A 370 -13.40 -33.58 6.92
C GLY A 370 -13.20 -32.77 5.63
N VAL A 371 -12.09 -32.05 5.50
CA VAL A 371 -11.73 -31.29 4.29
C VAL A 371 -10.81 -32.09 3.37
N PRO A 372 -10.83 -31.86 2.05
CA PRO A 372 -9.89 -32.48 1.12
C PRO A 372 -8.43 -32.21 1.50
N SER A 373 -7.54 -33.18 1.29
CA SER A 373 -6.12 -33.10 1.68
C SER A 373 -5.39 -31.89 1.10
N ILE A 374 -5.82 -31.42 -0.08
CA ILE A 374 -5.30 -30.22 -0.75
C ILE A 374 -5.40 -28.96 0.11
N ALA A 375 -6.37 -28.88 1.02
CA ALA A 375 -6.51 -27.73 1.93
C ALA A 375 -5.37 -27.66 2.95
N TRP A 376 -4.88 -28.81 3.42
CA TRP A 376 -3.73 -28.89 4.33
C TRP A 376 -2.41 -28.62 3.61
N VAL A 377 -2.29 -29.06 2.35
CA VAL A 377 -1.15 -28.73 1.48
C VAL A 377 -1.08 -27.21 1.28
N LEU A 378 -2.22 -26.59 0.96
CA LEU A 378 -2.33 -25.14 0.81
C LEU A 378 -1.93 -24.41 2.09
N GLU A 379 -2.42 -24.83 3.26
CA GLU A 379 -2.05 -24.23 4.53
C GLU A 379 -0.54 -24.32 4.80
N GLU A 380 0.06 -25.50 4.62
CA GLU A 380 1.49 -25.71 4.82
C GLU A 380 2.32 -24.87 3.85
N ALA A 381 1.85 -24.73 2.61
CA ALA A 381 2.46 -23.87 1.63
C ALA A 381 2.41 -22.39 2.00
N LEU A 382 1.27 -21.91 2.52
CA LEU A 382 1.16 -20.54 3.02
C LEU A 382 2.07 -20.30 4.22
N ARG A 383 2.19 -21.28 5.11
CA ARG A 383 3.12 -21.22 6.24
C ARG A 383 4.57 -21.12 5.76
N LYS A 384 4.97 -21.94 4.79
CA LYS A 384 6.31 -21.89 4.19
C LYS A 384 6.56 -20.60 3.43
N PHE A 385 5.57 -20.10 2.67
CA PHE A 385 5.63 -18.81 1.99
C PHE A 385 5.86 -17.68 2.99
N VAL A 386 5.01 -17.57 4.02
CA VAL A 386 5.17 -16.56 5.07
C VAL A 386 6.54 -16.67 5.74
N LEU A 387 7.01 -17.90 6.00
CA LEU A 387 8.34 -18.11 6.56
C LEU A 387 9.46 -17.72 5.60
N LEU A 388 9.35 -17.93 4.29
CA LEU A 388 10.38 -17.51 3.34
C LEU A 388 10.59 -15.99 3.44
N PHE A 389 9.51 -15.22 3.41
CA PHE A 389 9.56 -13.77 3.55
C PHE A 389 9.99 -13.30 4.95
N MET A 390 9.82 -14.12 5.99
CA MET A 390 10.33 -13.83 7.35
C MET A 390 11.76 -14.33 7.62
N ALA A 391 12.21 -15.37 6.92
CA ALA A 391 13.44 -16.12 7.20
C ALA A 391 14.56 -15.83 6.19
N GLU A 392 14.27 -15.17 5.07
CA GLU A 392 15.29 -14.50 4.28
C GLU A 392 15.88 -13.33 5.09
N GLY A 393 16.72 -13.67 6.07
CA GLY A 393 17.52 -12.78 6.91
C GLY A 393 18.60 -12.04 6.13
N ARG A 394 18.37 -11.75 4.84
CA ARG A 394 19.15 -10.76 4.12
C ARG A 394 18.64 -9.40 4.62
N PRO A 395 19.50 -8.53 5.16
CA PRO A 395 19.08 -7.17 5.48
C PRO A 395 18.65 -6.51 4.17
N ILE A 396 17.33 -6.35 3.99
CA ILE A 396 16.77 -5.61 2.87
C ILE A 396 16.97 -4.14 3.21
N HIS A 397 17.88 -3.50 2.50
CA HIS A 397 18.13 -2.07 2.64
C HIS A 397 17.21 -1.32 1.68
N LEU A 398 16.31 -0.51 2.23
CA LEU A 398 15.59 0.50 1.46
C LEU A 398 16.59 1.58 1.06
N GLU A 399 16.92 1.60 -0.22
CA GLU A 399 17.86 2.54 -0.84
C GLU A 399 17.12 3.53 -1.73
N ILE A 400 17.54 4.79 -1.67
CA ILE A 400 17.07 5.86 -2.54
C ILE A 400 17.49 5.52 -3.98
N PRO A 401 16.57 5.45 -4.95
CA PRO A 401 16.92 5.25 -6.35
C PRO A 401 17.57 6.51 -6.93
N ASP A 402 18.52 6.31 -7.84
CA ASP A 402 19.23 7.35 -8.59
C ASP A 402 18.82 7.43 -10.08
N ALA A 403 18.05 6.44 -10.56
CA ALA A 403 17.59 6.33 -11.94
C ALA A 403 16.25 5.58 -12.03
N ASN A 404 15.61 5.65 -13.21
CA ASN A 404 14.46 4.79 -13.56
C ASN A 404 14.92 3.38 -13.97
N ARG A 405 13.97 2.50 -14.31
CA ARG A 405 14.25 1.17 -14.83
C ARG A 405 15.22 1.25 -16.03
N PRO A 406 16.35 0.52 -16.01
CA PRO A 406 17.22 0.39 -17.17
C PRO A 406 16.43 -0.23 -18.33
N SER A 407 16.60 0.33 -19.53
CA SER A 407 15.97 -0.16 -20.77
C SER A 407 16.53 -1.50 -21.22
#